data_AF-A0A7J3MC96-F1
#
_entry.id   AF-A0A7J3MC96-F1
#
_cell.length_a   1.000
_cell.length_b   1.000
_cell.length_c   1.000
_cell.angle_alpha   90.00
_cell.angle_beta   90.00
_cell.angle_gamma   90.00
#
_symmetry.space_group_name_H-M   'P 1'
#
loop_
_entity.id
_entity.type
_entity.pdbx_description
1 polymer ?
#
loop_
_entity_poly.entity_id
_entity_poly.type
_entity_poly.pdbx_seq_one_letter_code
_entity_poly.pdbx_strand_id
1 'polypeptide(L)'
;MWIFQSPQQKFTIGKVILGGLPGENPTVLIGSIFYHNQKKIWLNTLDGIFNREEAEKLIKIQEEFADRTGLQSMLDVVIPSRKCIEKIIDFICSVTNSSILIDSPSVNIRIEALKYAGEIGVLEKCIYNSLNPESSELEINKVREIGVGSVILLAYNTKDLTSNGKIKAIKELIPKVKDLKILIDTCVIDIPSLGLALKAMLSLKSEYGYPVGCGAHNAIETWRGLKTKMGTQSIN
;
A
#
# COMPACT_ATOMS: atom_id res chain seq x y z
N MET A 1 -5.75 27.82 1.39
CA MET A 1 -4.34 27.40 1.24
C MET A 1 -3.98 26.55 2.43
N TRP A 2 -3.42 25.36 2.24
CA TRP A 2 -3.03 24.49 3.36
C TRP A 2 -1.75 25.02 4.01
N ILE A 3 -1.74 25.17 5.32
CA ILE A 3 -0.56 25.60 6.08
C ILE A 3 -0.07 24.39 6.87
N PHE A 4 1.14 23.91 6.53
CA PHE A 4 1.79 22.79 7.20
C PHE A 4 2.93 23.30 8.08
N GLN A 5 3.18 22.63 9.20
CA GLN A 5 4.24 23.00 10.14
C GLN A 5 5.62 22.58 9.62
N SER A 6 5.70 21.41 8.99
CA SER A 6 6.94 20.84 8.47
C SER A 6 7.08 20.97 6.95
N PRO A 7 8.31 21.09 6.45
CA PRO A 7 8.59 20.97 5.02
C PRO A 7 8.03 19.67 4.45
N GLN A 8 7.35 19.75 3.31
CA GLN A 8 6.75 18.57 2.68
C GLN A 8 7.81 17.77 1.94
N GLN A 9 7.92 16.49 2.29
CA GLN A 9 8.89 15.58 1.71
C GLN A 9 8.37 15.03 0.38
N LYS A 10 9.31 14.73 -0.52
CA LYS A 10 9.05 14.12 -1.81
C LYS A 10 9.94 12.91 -1.96
N PHE A 11 9.35 11.79 -2.34
CA PHE A 11 10.07 10.56 -2.58
C PHE A 11 9.86 10.08 -4.00
N THR A 12 10.95 9.72 -4.66
CA THR A 12 10.92 8.97 -5.91
C THR A 12 11.15 7.50 -5.60
N ILE A 13 10.21 6.65 -6.03
CA ILE A 13 10.28 5.19 -5.94
C ILE A 13 9.94 4.64 -7.32
N GLY A 14 10.89 3.98 -7.96
CA GLY A 14 10.80 3.70 -9.40
C GLY A 14 10.58 4.99 -10.19
N LYS A 15 9.51 5.03 -10.99
CA LYS A 15 9.12 6.21 -11.78
C LYS A 15 8.10 7.12 -11.08
N VAL A 16 7.69 6.78 -9.86
CA VAL A 16 6.59 7.48 -9.16
C VAL A 16 7.14 8.47 -8.14
N ILE A 17 6.60 9.68 -8.16
CA ILE A 17 6.87 10.76 -7.21
C ILE A 17 5.70 10.86 -6.22
N LEU A 18 6.00 10.69 -4.94
CA LEU A 18 5.06 10.75 -3.83
C LEU A 18 5.32 11.98 -2.96
N GLY A 19 4.26 12.59 -2.43
CA GLY A 19 4.35 13.68 -1.46
C GLY A 19 4.38 15.07 -2.08
N GLY A 20 5.00 16.03 -1.36
CA GLY A 20 4.97 17.45 -1.70
C GLY A 20 3.71 18.17 -1.20
N LEU A 21 3.55 19.42 -1.62
CA LEU A 21 2.39 20.24 -1.28
C LEU A 21 1.14 19.79 -2.07
N PRO A 22 -0.08 19.98 -1.53
CA PRO A 22 -1.31 19.77 -2.28
C PRO A 22 -1.30 20.59 -3.58
N GLY A 23 -1.44 19.90 -4.72
CA GLY A 23 -1.39 20.49 -6.06
C GLY A 23 -0.01 20.47 -6.72
N GLU A 24 1.05 20.04 -6.02
CA GLU A 24 2.41 19.94 -6.59
C GLU A 24 2.60 18.66 -7.41
N ASN A 25 2.23 17.50 -6.85
CA ASN A 25 2.26 16.22 -7.54
C ASN A 25 0.84 15.62 -7.61
N PRO A 26 0.49 14.91 -8.68
CA PRO A 26 -0.79 14.22 -8.76
C PRO A 26 -0.87 13.11 -7.72
N THR A 27 -2.09 12.82 -7.26
CA THR A 27 -2.36 11.67 -6.39
C THR A 27 -1.89 10.39 -7.04
N VAL A 28 -1.17 9.56 -6.29
CA VAL A 28 -0.80 8.21 -6.72
C VAL A 28 -1.95 7.27 -6.37
N LEU A 29 -2.48 6.56 -7.38
CA LEU A 29 -3.47 5.50 -7.18
C LEU A 29 -2.77 4.15 -7.10
N ILE A 30 -3.10 3.36 -6.07
CA ILE A 30 -2.49 2.05 -5.84
C ILE A 30 -3.59 1.01 -5.98
N GLY A 31 -3.56 0.24 -7.08
CA GLY A 31 -4.50 -0.84 -7.32
C GLY A 31 -3.98 -2.17 -6.77
N SER A 32 -4.81 -2.87 -6.01
CA SER A 32 -4.49 -4.19 -5.49
C SER A 32 -4.71 -5.28 -6.53
N ILE A 33 -3.78 -6.23 -6.60
CA ILE A 33 -3.85 -7.42 -7.44
C ILE A 33 -3.43 -8.66 -6.64
N PHE A 34 -3.97 -9.81 -7.02
CA PHE A 34 -3.79 -11.10 -6.34
C PHE A 34 -4.40 -11.19 -4.93
N TYR A 35 -5.25 -10.26 -4.54
CA TYR A 35 -5.95 -10.30 -3.26
C TYR A 35 -6.91 -11.50 -3.15
N HIS A 36 -7.28 -11.82 -1.91
CA HIS A 36 -8.15 -12.95 -1.61
C HIS A 36 -9.49 -12.82 -2.36
N ASN A 37 -10.04 -13.94 -2.87
CA ASN A 37 -11.28 -13.96 -3.65
C ASN A 37 -11.28 -13.19 -4.99
N GLN A 38 -10.13 -12.79 -5.53
CA GLN A 38 -10.05 -12.25 -6.89
C GLN A 38 -10.24 -13.36 -7.96
N LYS A 39 -11.46 -13.91 -8.05
CA LYS A 39 -11.81 -15.13 -8.80
C LYS A 39 -11.47 -15.09 -10.29
N LYS A 40 -11.42 -13.90 -10.90
CA LYS A 40 -11.07 -13.74 -12.32
C LYS A 40 -9.59 -14.04 -12.59
N ILE A 41 -8.74 -13.82 -11.60
CA ILE A 41 -7.29 -14.05 -11.70
C ILE A 41 -6.93 -15.44 -11.14
N TRP A 42 -7.44 -15.79 -9.96
CA TRP A 42 -7.04 -17.03 -9.30
C TRP A 42 -7.67 -18.27 -9.94
N LEU A 43 -6.80 -19.16 -10.46
CA LEU A 43 -7.18 -20.51 -10.89
C LEU A 43 -6.93 -21.52 -9.76
N ASN A 44 -5.81 -21.39 -9.07
CA ASN A 44 -5.49 -22.11 -7.83
C ASN A 44 -4.51 -21.27 -6.99
N THR A 45 -5.01 -20.67 -5.91
CA THR A 45 -4.22 -19.81 -5.01
C THR A 45 -3.16 -20.58 -4.22
N LEU A 46 -3.39 -21.86 -3.89
CA LEU A 46 -2.44 -22.66 -3.12
C LEU A 46 -1.16 -22.96 -3.90
N ASP A 47 -1.31 -23.21 -5.21
CA ASP A 47 -0.19 -23.52 -6.10
C ASP A 47 0.31 -22.31 -6.89
N GLY A 48 -0.23 -21.12 -6.63
CA GLY A 48 0.17 -19.89 -7.35
C GLY A 48 -0.14 -19.94 -8.84
N ILE A 49 -1.23 -20.61 -9.21
CA ILE A 49 -1.69 -20.70 -10.60
C ILE A 49 -2.75 -19.62 -10.80
N PHE A 50 -2.47 -18.70 -11.72
CA PHE A 50 -3.35 -17.59 -12.02
C PHE A 50 -3.42 -17.33 -13.52
N ASN A 51 -4.50 -16.69 -13.95
CA ASN A 51 -4.70 -16.25 -15.32
C ASN A 51 -3.82 -15.02 -15.58
N ARG A 52 -2.68 -15.24 -16.27
CA ARG A 52 -1.73 -14.17 -16.63
C ARG A 52 -2.36 -13.12 -17.54
N GLU A 53 -3.19 -13.51 -18.50
CA GLU A 53 -3.83 -12.58 -19.45
C GLU A 53 -4.80 -11.63 -18.73
N GLU A 54 -5.64 -12.15 -17.84
CA GLU A 54 -6.57 -11.31 -17.08
C GLU A 54 -5.85 -10.41 -16.08
N ALA A 55 -4.78 -10.91 -15.44
CA ALA A 55 -3.96 -10.10 -14.55
C ALA A 55 -3.24 -8.97 -15.30
N GLU A 56 -2.64 -9.28 -16.46
CA GLU A 56 -1.97 -8.28 -17.30
C GLU A 56 -2.95 -7.24 -17.81
N LYS A 57 -4.14 -7.66 -18.27
CA LYS A 57 -5.21 -6.76 -18.70
C LYS A 57 -5.58 -5.75 -17.62
N LEU A 58 -5.73 -6.17 -16.35
CA LEU A 58 -6.05 -5.25 -15.26
C LEU A 58 -4.92 -4.24 -14.99
N ILE A 59 -3.67 -4.70 -15.06
CA ILE A 59 -2.50 -3.82 -14.94
C ILE A 59 -2.48 -2.79 -16.08
N LYS A 60 -2.71 -3.23 -17.33
CA LYS A 60 -2.76 -2.34 -18.49
C LYS A 60 -3.90 -1.34 -18.44
N ILE A 61 -5.06 -1.74 -17.91
CA ILE A 61 -6.18 -0.81 -17.68
C ILE A 61 -5.75 0.29 -16.70
N GLN A 62 -5.09 -0.04 -15.59
CA GLN A 62 -4.60 0.97 -14.64
C GLN A 62 -3.57 1.90 -15.29
N GLU A 63 -2.62 1.36 -16.06
CA GLU A 63 -1.62 2.15 -16.80
C GLU A 63 -2.31 3.09 -17.81
N GLU A 64 -3.29 2.61 -18.58
CA GLU A 64 -4.06 3.42 -19.52
C GLU A 64 -4.80 4.57 -18.81
N PHE A 65 -5.43 4.30 -17.67
CA PHE A 65 -6.11 5.34 -16.89
C PHE A 65 -5.12 6.35 -16.29
N ALA A 66 -3.95 5.91 -15.84
CA ALA A 66 -2.89 6.81 -15.38
C ALA A 66 -2.47 7.77 -16.51
N ASP A 67 -2.20 7.24 -17.71
CA ASP A 67 -1.83 8.02 -18.89
C ASP A 67 -2.92 9.01 -19.30
N ARG A 68 -4.18 8.58 -19.32
CA ARG A 68 -5.33 9.42 -19.74
C ARG A 68 -5.65 10.55 -18.76
N THR A 69 -5.38 10.35 -17.47
CA THR A 69 -5.74 11.30 -16.42
C THR A 69 -4.58 12.17 -15.95
N GLY A 70 -3.34 11.79 -16.30
CA GLY A 70 -2.11 12.38 -15.75
C GLY A 70 -1.85 11.99 -14.29
N LEU A 71 -2.60 11.01 -13.75
CA LEU A 71 -2.33 10.44 -12.44
C LEU A 71 -1.15 9.48 -12.50
N GLN A 72 -0.50 9.27 -11.37
CA GLN A 72 0.53 8.24 -11.22
C GLN A 72 -0.10 6.99 -10.63
N SER A 73 0.50 5.82 -10.89
CA SER A 73 0.02 4.58 -10.31
C SER A 73 1.12 3.68 -9.79
N MET A 74 0.77 2.88 -8.79
CA MET A 74 1.55 1.78 -8.23
C MET A 74 0.68 0.52 -8.15
N LEU A 75 1.30 -0.64 -7.89
CA LEU A 75 0.56 -1.87 -7.66
C LEU A 75 0.74 -2.34 -6.22
N ASP A 76 -0.37 -2.70 -5.60
CA ASP A 76 -0.38 -3.44 -4.33
C ASP A 76 -0.46 -4.94 -4.64
N VAL A 77 0.67 -5.62 -4.47
CA VAL A 77 0.86 -7.01 -4.90
C VAL A 77 0.70 -7.92 -3.70
N VAL A 78 -0.47 -8.55 -3.58
CA VAL A 78 -0.79 -9.43 -2.45
C VAL A 78 -0.28 -10.85 -2.71
N ILE A 79 0.70 -11.29 -1.92
CA ILE A 79 1.32 -12.61 -2.05
C ILE A 79 0.72 -13.54 -0.98
N PRO A 80 -0.10 -14.54 -1.37
CA PRO A 80 -0.85 -15.35 -0.41
C PRO A 80 -0.02 -16.48 0.22
N SER A 81 1.03 -16.96 -0.46
CA SER A 81 1.85 -18.08 0.01
C SER A 81 3.27 -18.03 -0.55
N ARG A 82 4.20 -18.73 0.11
CA ARG A 82 5.59 -18.86 -0.32
C ARG A 82 5.73 -19.37 -1.76
N LYS A 83 4.89 -20.34 -2.15
CA LYS A 83 4.85 -20.91 -3.51
C LYS A 83 4.51 -19.88 -4.60
N CYS A 84 3.90 -18.75 -4.22
CA CYS A 84 3.49 -17.71 -5.16
C CYS A 84 4.56 -16.64 -5.37
N ILE A 85 5.58 -16.55 -4.51
CA ILE A 85 6.54 -15.44 -4.51
C ILE A 85 7.18 -15.27 -5.89
N GLU A 86 7.91 -16.28 -6.37
CA GLU A 86 8.63 -16.24 -7.64
C GLU A 86 7.66 -16.00 -8.81
N LYS A 87 6.59 -16.79 -8.87
CA LYS A 87 5.59 -16.73 -9.94
C LYS A 87 4.94 -15.36 -10.09
N ILE A 88 4.58 -14.72 -8.98
CA ILE A 88 3.92 -13.40 -8.98
C ILE A 88 4.94 -12.32 -9.30
N ILE A 89 6.10 -12.31 -8.62
CA ILE A 89 7.09 -11.24 -8.78
C ILE A 89 7.66 -11.25 -10.20
N ASP A 90 8.00 -12.42 -10.75
CA ASP A 90 8.48 -12.56 -12.12
C ASP A 90 7.43 -12.10 -13.13
N PHE A 91 6.17 -12.51 -12.92
CA PHE A 91 5.08 -12.08 -13.78
C PHE A 91 4.92 -10.56 -13.77
N ILE A 92 4.79 -9.94 -12.59
CA ILE A 92 4.62 -8.50 -12.47
C ILE A 92 5.79 -7.77 -13.13
N CYS A 93 7.03 -8.20 -12.89
CA CYS A 93 8.21 -7.59 -13.50
C CYS A 93 8.28 -7.78 -15.02
N SER A 94 7.69 -8.85 -15.56
CA SER A 94 7.63 -9.09 -17.01
C SER A 94 6.61 -8.21 -17.74
N VAL A 95 5.55 -7.74 -17.06
CA VAL A 95 4.43 -7.04 -17.71
C VAL A 95 4.37 -5.55 -17.41
N THR A 96 5.04 -5.09 -16.34
CA THR A 96 5.03 -3.68 -15.94
C THR A 96 6.33 -3.22 -15.29
N ASN A 97 6.61 -1.92 -15.45
CA ASN A 97 7.68 -1.20 -14.77
C ASN A 97 7.18 -0.39 -13.57
N SER A 98 5.93 -0.61 -13.14
CA SER A 98 5.35 0.09 -11.99
C SER A 98 6.06 -0.27 -10.68
N SER A 99 6.05 0.66 -9.73
CA SER A 99 6.51 0.41 -8.37
C SER A 99 5.49 -0.47 -7.63
N ILE A 100 5.99 -1.39 -6.81
CA ILE A 100 5.18 -2.44 -6.20
C ILE A 100 5.25 -2.39 -4.68
N LEU A 101 4.10 -2.50 -4.03
CA LEU A 101 4.00 -2.81 -2.61
C LEU A 101 4.03 -4.32 -2.49
N ILE A 102 4.97 -4.83 -1.69
CA ILE A 102 5.02 -6.25 -1.32
C ILE A 102 4.12 -6.42 -0.11
N ASP A 103 2.92 -6.96 -0.34
CA ASP A 103 1.91 -7.19 0.69
C ASP A 103 1.64 -8.67 0.90
N SER A 104 1.38 -9.03 2.14
CA SER A 104 0.88 -10.34 2.56
C SER A 104 0.42 -10.24 4.01
N PRO A 105 -0.62 -10.97 4.43
CA PRO A 105 -0.96 -11.09 5.85
C PRO A 105 0.17 -11.66 6.71
N SER A 106 1.13 -12.38 6.10
CA SER A 106 2.24 -13.01 6.80
C SER A 106 3.55 -12.23 6.67
N VAL A 107 4.11 -11.82 7.80
CA VAL A 107 5.44 -11.18 7.89
C VAL A 107 6.51 -12.01 7.17
N ASN A 108 6.50 -13.33 7.37
CA ASN A 108 7.50 -14.21 6.76
C ASN A 108 7.42 -14.20 5.23
N ILE A 109 6.20 -14.17 4.66
CA ILE A 109 6.02 -14.11 3.21
C ILE A 109 6.52 -12.77 2.66
N ARG A 110 6.23 -11.64 3.33
CA ARG A 110 6.72 -10.32 2.90
C ARG A 110 8.25 -10.24 2.91
N ILE A 111 8.88 -10.75 3.97
CA ILE A 111 10.34 -10.80 4.10
C ILE A 111 10.97 -11.67 3.00
N GLU A 112 10.43 -12.85 2.74
CA GLU A 112 10.94 -13.73 1.68
C GLU A 112 10.73 -13.16 0.28
N ALA A 113 9.59 -12.51 0.05
CA ALA A 113 9.30 -11.82 -1.20
C ALA A 113 10.25 -10.66 -1.46
N LEU A 114 10.58 -9.87 -0.42
CA LEU A 114 11.60 -8.82 -0.55
C LEU A 114 12.99 -9.37 -0.81
N LYS A 115 13.37 -10.49 -0.16
CA LYS A 115 14.66 -11.15 -0.44
C LYS A 115 14.75 -11.57 -1.90
N TYR A 116 13.71 -12.23 -2.40
CA TYR A 116 13.64 -12.62 -3.80
C TYR A 116 13.68 -11.41 -4.75
N ALA A 117 12.97 -10.33 -4.43
CA ALA A 117 13.06 -9.08 -5.19
C ALA A 117 14.48 -8.50 -5.22
N GLY A 118 15.24 -8.64 -4.13
CA GLY A 118 16.67 -8.32 -4.08
C GLY A 118 17.52 -9.22 -4.97
N GLU A 119 17.28 -10.53 -4.94
CA GLU A 119 18.01 -11.53 -5.74
C GLU A 119 17.86 -11.31 -7.25
N ILE A 120 16.67 -10.90 -7.71
CA ILE A 120 16.41 -10.61 -9.13
C ILE A 120 16.67 -9.15 -9.52
N GLY A 121 17.15 -8.32 -8.58
CA GLY A 121 17.58 -6.94 -8.86
C GLY A 121 16.45 -5.94 -9.11
N VAL A 122 15.32 -6.07 -8.40
CA VAL A 122 14.16 -5.16 -8.52
C VAL A 122 13.75 -4.50 -7.20
N LEU A 123 14.61 -4.57 -6.19
CA LEU A 123 14.31 -4.10 -4.83
C LEU A 123 14.06 -2.58 -4.76
N GLU A 124 14.66 -1.80 -5.65
CA GLU A 124 14.56 -0.33 -5.71
C GLU A 124 13.16 0.19 -6.07
N LYS A 125 12.34 -0.65 -6.72
CA LYS A 125 10.93 -0.35 -7.02
C LYS A 125 9.96 -0.95 -6.00
N CYS A 126 10.47 -1.66 -4.98
CA CYS A 126 9.65 -2.32 -3.96
C CYS A 126 9.41 -1.43 -2.73
N ILE A 127 8.22 -1.55 -2.15
CA ILE A 127 7.83 -0.92 -0.89
C ILE A 127 7.37 -2.03 0.06
N TYR A 128 7.88 -2.04 1.30
CA TYR A 128 7.40 -2.96 2.31
C TYR A 128 6.01 -2.53 2.82
N ASN A 129 4.98 -3.34 2.60
CA ASN A 129 3.63 -3.09 3.07
C ASN A 129 3.20 -4.17 4.08
N SER A 130 3.17 -3.92 5.38
CA SER A 130 3.49 -2.68 6.10
C SER A 130 4.04 -3.00 7.50
N LEU A 131 4.58 -1.98 8.17
CA LEU A 131 4.80 -2.00 9.61
C LEU A 131 3.63 -1.34 10.33
N ASN A 132 3.23 -1.92 11.46
CA ASN A 132 2.18 -1.38 12.33
C ASN A 132 2.65 -1.41 13.80
N PRO A 133 1.88 -0.90 14.77
CA PRO A 133 2.29 -0.85 16.18
C PRO A 133 2.65 -2.21 16.81
N GLU A 134 2.18 -3.32 16.24
CA GLU A 134 2.47 -4.69 16.69
C GLU A 134 3.72 -5.29 15.99
N SER A 135 4.29 -4.59 15.01
CA SER A 135 5.51 -5.03 14.32
C SER A 135 6.69 -5.14 15.29
N SER A 136 7.30 -6.32 15.31
CA SER A 136 8.43 -6.65 16.18
C SER A 136 9.73 -5.98 15.72
N GLU A 137 10.68 -5.78 16.65
CA GLU A 137 12.02 -5.28 16.29
C GLU A 137 12.74 -6.22 15.32
N LEU A 138 12.51 -7.54 15.45
CA LEU A 138 13.05 -8.54 14.53
C LEU A 138 12.55 -8.35 13.10
N GLU A 139 11.27 -8.01 12.91
CA GLU A 139 10.72 -7.69 11.59
C GLU A 139 11.40 -6.44 11.01
N ILE A 140 11.50 -5.37 11.79
CA ILE A 140 12.10 -4.10 11.37
C ILE A 140 13.58 -4.30 10.97
N ASN A 141 14.33 -5.07 11.76
CA ASN A 141 15.74 -5.35 11.48
C ASN A 141 15.89 -6.17 10.18
N LYS A 142 15.04 -7.17 9.95
CA LYS A 142 15.04 -7.94 8.69
C LYS A 142 14.75 -7.06 7.48
N VAL A 143 13.78 -6.14 7.59
CA VAL A 143 13.47 -5.18 6.52
C VAL A 143 14.71 -4.35 6.16
N ARG A 144 15.45 -3.88 7.17
CA ARG A 144 16.71 -3.14 6.97
C ARG A 144 17.82 -3.99 6.36
N GLU A 145 18.02 -5.20 6.87
CA GLU A 145 19.06 -6.12 6.39
C GLU A 145 18.88 -6.46 4.91
N ILE A 146 17.63 -6.55 4.44
CA ILE A 146 17.34 -6.76 3.01
C ILE A 146 17.69 -5.53 2.17
N GLY A 147 17.67 -4.33 2.76
CA GLY A 147 18.06 -3.09 2.09
C GLY A 147 16.94 -2.44 1.27
N VAL A 148 15.66 -2.75 1.55
CA VAL A 148 14.54 -2.05 0.90
C VAL A 148 14.53 -0.58 1.31
N GLY A 149 14.40 0.34 0.35
CA GLY A 149 14.53 1.78 0.61
C GLY A 149 13.26 2.47 1.10
N SER A 150 12.12 1.77 1.11
CA SER A 150 10.80 2.35 1.38
C SER A 150 9.87 1.42 2.15
N VAL A 151 9.05 2.02 3.02
CA VAL A 151 8.13 1.30 3.91
C VAL A 151 6.81 2.04 4.08
N ILE A 152 5.70 1.30 4.17
CA ILE A 152 4.41 1.80 4.63
C ILE A 152 4.30 1.61 6.14
N LEU A 153 3.98 2.69 6.83
CA LEU A 153 3.54 2.68 8.23
C LEU A 153 2.01 2.71 8.26
N LEU A 154 1.42 1.61 8.73
CA LEU A 154 -0.03 1.44 8.83
C LEU A 154 -0.49 1.83 10.23
N ALA A 155 -1.39 2.84 10.31
CA ALA A 155 -1.97 3.33 11.55
C ALA A 155 -3.09 2.42 12.09
N TYR A 156 -2.87 1.10 12.06
CA TYR A 156 -3.77 0.10 12.61
C TYR A 156 -3.51 -0.07 14.11
N ASN A 157 -4.29 0.61 14.94
CA ASN A 157 -4.17 0.58 16.39
C ASN A 157 -5.48 0.11 17.03
N THR A 158 -5.62 -1.19 17.24
CA THR A 158 -6.84 -1.81 17.79
C THR A 158 -7.21 -1.32 19.20
N LYS A 159 -6.26 -0.76 19.95
CA LYS A 159 -6.47 -0.24 21.32
C LYS A 159 -7.06 1.17 21.33
N ASP A 160 -6.88 1.95 20.27
CA ASP A 160 -7.40 3.30 20.13
C ASP A 160 -7.67 3.62 18.65
N LEU A 161 -8.93 3.50 18.25
CA LEU A 161 -9.38 3.73 16.87
C LEU A 161 -9.59 5.22 16.51
N THR A 162 -9.37 6.13 17.46
CA THR A 162 -9.55 7.57 17.22
C THR A 162 -8.46 8.14 16.30
N SER A 163 -8.66 9.37 15.81
CA SER A 163 -7.60 10.09 15.09
C SER A 163 -6.31 10.22 15.91
N ASN A 164 -6.43 10.41 17.23
CA ASN A 164 -5.27 10.53 18.11
C ASN A 164 -4.56 9.19 18.27
N GLY A 165 -5.30 8.08 18.37
CA GLY A 165 -4.73 6.74 18.40
C GLY A 165 -3.93 6.39 17.15
N LYS A 166 -4.43 6.79 15.98
CA LYS A 166 -3.74 6.68 14.68
C LYS A 166 -2.47 7.52 14.62
N ILE A 167 -2.55 8.78 15.04
CA ILE A 167 -1.41 9.70 15.09
C ILE A 167 -0.32 9.11 16.01
N LYS A 168 -0.70 8.70 17.22
CA LYS A 168 0.23 8.12 18.21
C LYS A 168 0.92 6.86 17.67
N ALA A 169 0.17 5.95 17.06
CA ALA A 169 0.70 4.74 16.43
C ALA A 169 1.80 5.06 15.41
N ILE A 170 1.57 6.02 14.52
CA ILE A 170 2.58 6.41 13.52
C ILE A 170 3.79 7.09 14.17
N LYS A 171 3.59 7.97 15.15
CA LYS A 171 4.68 8.64 15.87
C LYS A 171 5.61 7.66 16.57
N GLU A 172 5.08 6.56 17.10
CA GLU A 172 5.88 5.52 17.76
C GLU A 172 6.71 4.69 16.76
N LEU A 173 6.26 4.59 15.50
CA LEU A 173 6.96 3.85 14.44
C LEU A 173 8.03 4.68 13.72
N ILE A 174 7.81 5.98 13.52
CA ILE A 174 8.74 6.86 12.75
C ILE A 174 10.20 6.75 13.25
N PRO A 175 10.52 6.86 14.56
CA PRO A 175 11.89 6.77 15.03
C PRO A 175 12.55 5.43 14.72
N LYS A 176 11.76 4.37 14.59
CA LYS A 176 12.23 3.00 14.33
C LYS A 176 12.57 2.77 12.87
N VAL A 177 12.26 3.67 11.93
CA VAL A 177 12.52 3.50 10.48
C VAL A 177 12.89 4.81 9.77
N LYS A 178 13.42 5.81 10.52
CA LYS A 178 13.76 7.13 9.98
C LYS A 178 14.79 7.12 8.83
N ASP A 179 15.51 6.02 8.69
CA ASP A 179 16.48 5.73 7.64
C ASP A 179 15.83 5.32 6.30
N LEU A 180 14.53 5.02 6.30
CA LEU A 180 13.76 4.61 5.12
C LEU A 180 12.87 5.74 4.60
N LYS A 181 12.45 5.66 3.33
CA LYS A 181 11.39 6.51 2.78
C LYS A 181 10.04 6.06 3.37
N ILE A 182 9.50 6.87 4.28
CA ILE A 182 8.28 6.57 5.03
C ILE A 182 7.04 7.01 4.26
N LEU A 183 6.14 6.08 3.95
CA LEU A 183 4.78 6.35 3.48
C LEU A 183 3.81 6.02 4.60
N ILE A 184 2.80 6.86 4.83
CA ILE A 184 1.84 6.65 5.93
C ILE A 184 0.49 6.25 5.37
N ASP A 185 -0.04 5.12 5.82
CA ASP A 185 -1.45 4.73 5.65
C ASP A 185 -2.21 4.97 6.95
N THR A 186 -3.20 5.87 6.95
CA THR A 186 -3.96 6.21 8.16
C THR A 186 -5.03 5.20 8.57
N CYS A 187 -5.17 4.11 7.81
CA CYS A 187 -6.06 2.98 8.01
C CYS A 187 -7.55 3.38 8.11
N VAL A 188 -8.38 2.84 7.23
CA VAL A 188 -9.84 2.99 7.31
C VAL A 188 -10.42 1.62 7.63
N ILE A 189 -11.13 1.51 8.77
CA ILE A 189 -11.66 0.22 9.26
C ILE A 189 -13.10 0.04 8.77
N ASP A 190 -13.87 1.12 8.81
CA ASP A 190 -15.24 1.21 8.34
C ASP A 190 -15.53 2.61 7.77
N ILE A 191 -16.70 2.77 7.16
CA ILE A 191 -17.10 4.04 6.54
C ILE A 191 -17.11 5.20 7.54
N PRO A 192 -17.70 5.06 8.76
CA PRO A 192 -17.63 6.12 9.77
C PRO A 192 -16.20 6.54 10.14
N SER A 193 -15.25 5.61 10.14
CA SER A 193 -13.85 5.89 10.49
C SER A 193 -13.09 6.70 9.43
N LEU A 194 -13.64 6.86 8.21
CA LEU A 194 -12.98 7.62 7.14
C LEU A 194 -12.65 9.05 7.59
N GLY A 195 -13.59 9.75 8.23
CA GLY A 195 -13.36 11.10 8.75
C GLY A 195 -12.23 11.14 9.80
N LEU A 196 -12.12 10.10 10.63
CA LEU A 196 -11.07 9.98 11.63
C LEU A 196 -9.69 9.76 10.98
N ALA A 197 -9.63 8.93 9.93
CA ALA A 197 -8.43 8.66 9.15
C ALA A 197 -7.96 9.91 8.39
N LEU A 198 -8.87 10.68 7.80
CA LEU A 198 -8.57 11.95 7.12
C LEU A 198 -8.07 13.02 8.09
N LYS A 199 -8.65 13.12 9.29
CA LYS A 199 -8.14 14.03 10.33
C LYS A 199 -6.72 13.67 10.77
N ALA A 200 -6.44 12.37 10.96
CA ALA A 200 -5.08 11.90 11.26
C ALA A 200 -4.10 12.20 10.11
N MET A 201 -4.55 12.03 8.86
CA MET A 201 -3.78 12.30 7.65
C MET A 201 -3.30 13.75 7.59
N LEU A 202 -4.20 14.71 7.83
CA LEU A 202 -3.86 16.13 7.87
C LEU A 202 -2.86 16.46 8.97
N SER A 203 -3.05 15.90 10.17
CA SER A 203 -2.14 16.11 11.30
C SER A 203 -0.74 15.58 11.00
N LEU A 204 -0.63 14.34 10.52
CA LEU A 204 0.65 13.69 10.24
C LEU A 204 1.39 14.38 9.09
N LYS A 205 0.67 14.81 8.05
CA LYS A 205 1.23 15.59 6.95
C LYS A 205 1.77 16.94 7.42
N SER A 206 1.03 17.61 8.31
CA SER A 206 1.46 18.90 8.87
C SER A 206 2.69 18.75 9.74
N GLU A 207 2.73 17.74 10.61
CA GLU A 207 3.79 17.59 11.60
C GLU A 207 5.08 16.98 11.03
N TYR A 208 5.00 16.04 10.09
CA TYR A 208 6.19 15.32 9.60
C TYR A 208 6.51 15.54 8.12
N GLY A 209 5.54 16.00 7.32
CA GLY A 209 5.71 16.23 5.89
C GLY A 209 5.84 14.97 5.02
N TYR A 210 5.76 13.77 5.59
CA TYR A 210 5.77 12.52 4.82
C TYR A 210 4.56 12.40 3.87
N PRO A 211 4.68 11.65 2.76
CA PRO A 211 3.52 11.24 1.97
C PRO A 211 2.53 10.45 2.85
N VAL A 212 1.25 10.80 2.74
CA VAL A 212 0.16 10.23 3.53
C VAL A 212 -0.99 9.81 2.60
N GLY A 213 -1.64 8.70 2.92
CA GLY A 213 -2.77 8.15 2.17
C GLY A 213 -3.59 7.18 3.02
N CYS A 214 -4.52 6.47 2.39
CA CYS A 214 -5.27 5.39 3.04
C CYS A 214 -5.91 4.41 2.04
N GLY A 215 -5.96 3.13 2.40
CA GLY A 215 -6.77 2.12 1.70
C GLY A 215 -8.24 2.10 2.12
N ALA A 216 -9.07 3.03 1.60
CA ALA A 216 -10.49 3.13 1.99
C ALA A 216 -11.42 2.06 1.37
N HIS A 217 -10.96 1.32 0.36
CA HIS A 217 -11.80 0.37 -0.40
C HIS A 217 -12.35 -0.78 0.47
N ASN A 218 -11.55 -1.26 1.43
CA ASN A 218 -11.96 -2.32 2.38
C ASN A 218 -13.22 -1.96 3.17
N ALA A 219 -13.34 -0.69 3.57
CA ALA A 219 -14.51 -0.20 4.30
C ALA A 219 -15.78 -0.14 3.44
N ILE A 220 -15.61 0.07 2.12
CA ILE A 220 -16.73 0.07 1.17
C ILE A 220 -17.16 -1.36 0.85
N GLU A 221 -16.21 -2.25 0.57
CA GLU A 221 -16.49 -3.66 0.25
C GLU A 221 -17.24 -4.38 1.39
N THR A 222 -16.87 -4.08 2.64
CA THR A 222 -17.49 -4.70 3.82
C THR A 222 -18.80 -4.04 4.26
N TRP A 223 -19.28 -3.00 3.56
CA TRP A 223 -20.50 -2.29 3.93
C TRP A 223 -21.75 -3.07 3.54
N ARG A 224 -22.22 -3.95 4.43
CA ARG A 224 -23.44 -4.76 4.24
C ARG A 224 -24.70 -3.93 3.91
N GLY A 225 -24.77 -2.70 4.42
CA GLY A 225 -25.90 -1.79 4.21
C GLY A 225 -25.84 -1.01 2.89
N LEU A 226 -24.75 -1.11 2.13
CA LEU A 226 -24.56 -0.36 0.88
C LEU A 226 -25.68 -0.70 -0.13
N LYS A 227 -25.90 -1.99 -0.40
CA LYS A 227 -26.96 -2.46 -1.30
C LYS A 227 -28.34 -2.01 -0.84
N THR A 228 -28.62 -2.11 0.46
CA THR A 228 -29.93 -1.73 1.03
C THR A 228 -30.18 -0.23 0.89
N LYS A 229 -29.15 0.61 1.03
CA LYS A 229 -29.29 2.07 0.98
C LYS A 229 -29.18 2.66 -0.43
N MET A 230 -28.31 2.10 -1.26
CA MET A 230 -27.91 2.67 -2.56
C MET A 230 -28.38 1.85 -3.76
N GLY A 231 -29.06 0.72 -3.53
CA GLY A 231 -29.62 -0.15 -4.58
C GLY A 231 -28.66 -1.22 -5.10
N THR A 232 -29.11 -2.08 -6.01
CA THR A 232 -28.29 -3.16 -6.60
C THR A 232 -27.17 -2.66 -7.50
N GLN A 233 -27.29 -1.45 -8.03
CA GLN A 233 -26.27 -0.81 -8.86
C GLN A 233 -25.00 -0.45 -8.08
N SER A 234 -25.06 -0.39 -6.74
CA SER A 234 -23.93 0.02 -5.91
C SER A 234 -22.96 -1.12 -5.57
N ILE A 235 -23.22 -2.34 -6.05
CA ILE A 235 -22.44 -3.55 -5.76
C ILE A 235 -21.94 -4.27 -7.02
N ASN A 236 -22.16 -3.68 -8.20
CA ASN A 236 -21.82 -4.24 -9.51
C ASN A 236 -20.65 -3.50 -10.16
#